data_AF-A0A847LYN6-F1
#
_entry.id   AF-A0A847LYN6-F1
#
_cell.length_a   1.000
_cell.length_b   1.000
_cell.length_c   1.000
_cell.angle_alpha   90.00
_cell.angle_beta   90.00
_cell.angle_gamma   90.00
#
_symmetry.space_group_name_H-M   'P 1'
#
loop_
_entity.id
_entity.type
_entity.pdbx_description
1 polymer ?
#
loop_
_entity_poly.entity_id
_entity_poly.type
_entity_poly.pdbx_seq_one_letter_code
_entity_poly.pdbx_strand_id
1 'polypeptide(L)'
;MKYISIFLLCFSFIFLNSCGIENYIYLTPVTAITKTADTISVTLPLLSDQPVDYFSGYTIYYRIYTSQNNLTSIIESSNYGDINSAMSTDYSKLSPYISTDSFNSINMYYFFNSIGFSQLQLDNSDMINLLKTINNFELQKNENGLILKNSSNNYSLIRINKEAFVYKSDLSGDDVVVIENHISAYAMFIIFAYGVDEYGSPIFSRPTLLGVLQLPASK
;
A
#
# COMPACT_ATOMS: atom_id res chain seq x y z
N MET A 1 39.40 33.50 34.85
CA MET A 1 39.51 32.10 34.38
C MET A 1 38.53 31.14 35.06
N LYS A 2 38.33 31.15 36.39
CA LYS A 2 37.39 30.23 37.08
C LYS A 2 35.95 30.22 36.54
N TYR A 3 35.40 31.38 36.15
CA TYR A 3 34.02 31.47 35.65
C TYR A 3 33.81 30.92 34.23
N ILE A 4 34.86 30.92 33.40
CA ILE A 4 34.83 30.36 32.04
C ILE A 4 34.75 28.83 32.10
N SER A 5 35.45 28.21 33.05
CA SER A 5 35.42 26.76 33.25
C SER A 5 34.05 26.27 33.73
N ILE A 6 33.37 27.02 34.61
CA ILE A 6 32.01 26.69 35.07
C ILE A 6 31.01 26.88 33.93
N PHE A 7 31.12 27.96 33.16
CA PHE A 7 30.27 28.20 32.00
C PHE A 7 30.39 27.09 30.94
N LEU A 8 31.61 26.68 30.59
CA LEU A 8 31.85 25.58 29.65
C LEU A 8 31.29 24.25 30.14
N LEU A 9 31.31 23.99 31.45
CA LEU A 9 30.81 22.77 32.06
C LEU A 9 29.27 22.75 32.13
N CYS A 10 28.64 23.91 32.39
CA CYS A 10 27.18 24.05 32.31
C CYS A 10 26.69 23.99 30.86
N PHE A 11 27.41 24.61 29.92
CA PHE A 11 27.07 24.58 28.50
C PHE A 11 27.18 23.16 27.94
N SER A 12 28.26 22.42 28.25
CA SER A 12 28.39 21.02 27.80
C SER A 12 27.30 20.10 28.37
N PHE A 13 26.82 20.34 29.59
CA PHE A 13 25.70 19.60 30.17
C PHE A 13 24.39 19.85 29.40
N ILE A 14 24.17 21.07 28.89
CA ILE A 14 22.99 21.40 28.08
C ILE A 14 23.05 20.71 26.71
N PHE A 15 24.22 20.67 26.05
CA PHE A 15 24.37 19.97 24.76
C PHE A 15 24.34 18.45 24.88
N LEU A 16 24.87 17.88 25.97
CA LEU A 16 24.83 16.43 26.21
C LEU A 16 23.42 15.92 26.55
N ASN A 17 22.53 16.76 27.07
CA ASN A 17 21.12 16.44 27.30
C ASN A 17 20.20 16.89 26.15
N SER A 18 20.71 17.68 25.19
CA SER A 18 19.94 18.14 24.03
C SER A 18 19.98 17.17 22.84
N CYS A 19 20.83 16.15 22.85
CA CYS A 19 20.69 14.99 21.97
C CYS A 19 19.73 13.98 22.60
N GLY A 20 18.45 14.35 22.67
CA GLY A 20 17.42 13.32 22.69
C GLY A 20 17.54 12.57 21.36
N ILE A 21 18.06 11.34 21.38
CA ILE A 21 17.74 10.39 20.31
C ILE A 21 16.22 10.24 20.42
N GLU A 22 15.49 11.02 19.62
CA GLU A 22 14.10 10.72 19.33
C GLU A 22 14.11 9.31 18.75
N ASN A 23 13.57 8.35 19.50
CA ASN A 23 13.32 7.02 18.96
C ASN A 23 12.23 7.19 17.90
N TYR A 24 12.64 7.44 16.65
CA TYR A 24 11.71 7.43 15.52
C TYR A 24 11.13 6.03 15.41
N ILE A 25 9.84 5.89 15.75
CA ILE A 25 9.13 4.63 15.64
C ILE A 25 9.00 4.31 14.14
N TYR A 26 9.69 3.27 13.71
CA TYR A 26 9.71 2.84 12.32
C TYR A 26 8.93 1.54 12.17
N LEU A 27 7.93 1.55 11.29
CA LEU A 27 7.22 0.34 10.89
C LEU A 27 7.90 -0.29 9.67
N THR A 28 8.14 -1.59 9.74
CA THR A 28 8.84 -2.32 8.68
C THR A 28 7.93 -2.45 7.45
N PRO A 29 8.34 -1.96 6.26
CA PRO A 29 7.54 -2.06 5.05
C PRO A 29 7.59 -3.48 4.47
N VAL A 30 6.61 -3.81 3.65
CA VAL A 30 6.60 -5.08 2.89
C VAL A 30 7.61 -4.98 1.75
N THR A 31 8.45 -6.01 1.57
CA THR A 31 9.51 -6.01 0.54
C THR A 31 9.57 -7.29 -0.30
N ALA A 32 9.12 -8.43 0.24
CA ALA A 32 9.15 -9.72 -0.43
C ALA A 32 7.87 -9.92 -1.25
N ILE A 33 7.94 -9.56 -2.55
CA ILE A 33 6.83 -9.62 -3.49
C ILE A 33 7.27 -10.36 -4.76
N THR A 34 6.47 -11.32 -5.21
CA THR A 34 6.64 -11.98 -6.52
C THR A 34 5.36 -11.86 -7.33
N LYS A 35 5.50 -11.76 -8.65
CA LYS A 35 4.39 -11.45 -9.57
C LYS A 35 4.36 -12.45 -10.73
N THR A 36 3.16 -12.83 -11.14
CA THR A 36 2.85 -13.44 -12.44
C THR A 36 1.78 -12.57 -13.13
N ALA A 37 1.30 -12.99 -14.31
CA ALA A 37 0.22 -12.27 -14.99
C ALA A 37 -1.11 -12.28 -14.20
N ASP A 38 -1.32 -13.31 -13.37
CA ASP A 38 -2.59 -13.55 -12.69
C ASP A 38 -2.48 -13.54 -11.16
N THR A 39 -1.26 -13.48 -10.61
CA THR A 39 -1.03 -13.59 -9.17
C THR A 39 0.02 -12.59 -8.69
N ILE A 40 -0.19 -12.01 -7.51
CA ILE A 40 0.82 -11.30 -6.72
C ILE A 40 0.95 -12.04 -5.39
N SER A 41 2.09 -12.69 -5.16
CA SER A 41 2.39 -13.37 -3.90
C SER A 41 3.21 -12.44 -3.00
N VAL A 42 2.83 -12.35 -1.73
CA VAL A 42 3.37 -11.40 -0.76
C VAL A 42 3.75 -12.13 0.52
N THR A 43 4.97 -11.90 0.99
CA THR A 43 5.42 -12.28 2.34
C THR A 43 5.48 -11.02 3.21
N LEU A 44 4.69 -11.00 4.28
CA LEU A 44 4.67 -9.92 5.25
C LEU A 44 5.90 -10.02 6.18
N PRO A 45 6.49 -8.88 6.59
CA PRO A 45 7.48 -8.85 7.66
C PRO A 45 6.98 -9.58 8.92
N LEU A 46 7.89 -10.24 9.63
CA LEU A 46 7.54 -10.95 10.86
C LEU A 46 7.05 -9.93 11.90
N LEU A 47 6.13 -10.35 12.77
CA LEU A 47 5.68 -9.50 13.88
C LEU A 47 6.84 -9.10 14.81
N SER A 48 7.89 -9.92 14.91
CA SER A 48 9.12 -9.60 15.64
C SER A 48 9.92 -8.45 15.03
N ASP A 49 9.71 -8.16 13.75
CA ASP A 49 10.37 -7.07 13.02
C ASP A 49 9.55 -5.77 13.11
N GLN A 50 8.37 -5.82 13.75
CA GLN A 50 7.52 -4.66 13.98
C GLN A 50 7.65 -4.21 15.44
N PRO A 51 7.59 -2.90 15.72
CA PRO A 51 7.57 -2.42 17.09
C PRO A 51 6.18 -2.69 17.69
N VAL A 52 6.09 -3.76 18.50
CA VAL A 52 4.84 -4.39 18.95
C VAL A 52 3.85 -3.41 19.59
N ASP A 53 4.34 -2.47 20.38
CA ASP A 53 3.48 -1.51 21.12
C ASP A 53 2.81 -0.48 20.20
N TYR A 54 3.34 -0.29 18.99
CA TYR A 54 2.88 0.75 18.06
C TYR A 54 2.25 0.18 16.79
N PHE A 55 2.60 -1.06 16.42
CA PHE A 55 2.11 -1.70 15.19
C PHE A 55 0.63 -2.10 15.28
N SER A 56 -0.17 -1.59 14.35
CA SER A 56 -1.60 -1.84 14.28
C SER A 56 -2.03 -2.68 13.09
N GLY A 57 -1.13 -3.15 12.22
CA GLY A 57 -1.46 -4.03 11.10
C GLY A 57 -0.99 -3.50 9.73
N TYR A 58 -1.45 -4.18 8.68
CA TYR A 58 -1.27 -3.75 7.30
C TYR A 58 -2.60 -3.38 6.67
N THR A 59 -2.57 -2.50 5.68
CA THR A 59 -3.73 -2.18 4.85
C THR A 59 -3.32 -2.15 3.38
N ILE A 60 -4.25 -2.54 2.50
CA ILE A 60 -4.06 -2.55 1.06
C ILE A 60 -5.00 -1.53 0.46
N TYR A 61 -4.47 -0.69 -0.43
CA TYR A 61 -5.21 0.25 -1.24
C TYR A 61 -5.18 -0.18 -2.70
N TYR A 62 -6.22 0.17 -3.45
CA TYR A 62 -6.31 -0.11 -4.86
C TYR A 62 -6.93 1.06 -5.64
N ARG A 63 -6.65 1.09 -6.94
CA ARG A 63 -7.37 1.90 -7.94
C ARG A 63 -7.46 1.15 -9.26
N ILE A 64 -8.60 1.26 -9.93
CA ILE A 64 -8.89 0.57 -11.19
C ILE A 64 -8.72 1.55 -12.34
N TYR A 65 -8.09 1.09 -13.43
CA TYR A 65 -7.87 1.84 -14.64
C TYR A 65 -8.38 1.02 -15.83
N THR A 66 -9.32 1.56 -16.59
CA THR A 66 -9.77 0.92 -17.83
C THR A 66 -8.74 1.13 -18.94
N SER A 67 -8.68 0.22 -19.90
CA SER A 67 -7.74 0.28 -21.02
C SER A 67 -8.36 -0.16 -22.35
N GLN A 68 -7.83 0.37 -23.44
CA GLN A 68 -8.06 -0.11 -24.81
C GLN A 68 -7.16 -1.31 -25.17
N ASN A 69 -6.19 -1.65 -24.31
CA ASN A 69 -5.22 -2.71 -24.53
C ASN A 69 -5.52 -3.93 -23.67
N ASN A 70 -5.20 -5.12 -24.19
CA ASN A 70 -5.29 -6.38 -23.46
C ASN A 70 -3.88 -6.97 -23.29
N LEU A 71 -3.31 -6.78 -22.11
CA LEU A 71 -1.98 -7.23 -21.74
C LEU A 71 -2.08 -8.57 -21.01
N THR A 72 -1.31 -9.55 -21.47
CA THR A 72 -1.33 -10.93 -20.95
C THR A 72 -0.07 -11.32 -20.18
N SER A 73 0.91 -10.42 -20.13
CA SER A 73 2.15 -10.59 -19.36
C SER A 73 2.07 -9.93 -17.99
N ILE A 74 3.11 -10.12 -17.17
CA ILE A 74 3.31 -9.33 -15.96
C ILE A 74 3.28 -7.83 -16.34
N ILE A 75 2.52 -7.05 -15.58
CA ILE A 75 2.37 -5.61 -15.80
C ILE A 75 3.43 -4.88 -14.99
N GLU A 76 4.31 -4.17 -15.68
CA GLU A 76 5.38 -3.35 -15.11
C GLU A 76 5.11 -1.86 -15.34
N SER A 77 5.89 -0.99 -14.69
CA SER A 77 5.70 0.46 -14.77
C SER A 77 5.80 1.04 -16.19
N SER A 78 6.52 0.37 -17.09
CA SER A 78 6.59 0.70 -18.51
C SER A 78 5.24 0.56 -19.23
N ASN A 79 4.32 -0.27 -18.72
CA ASN A 79 3.01 -0.50 -19.33
C ASN A 79 1.95 0.52 -18.86
N TYR A 80 2.21 1.30 -17.82
CA TYR A 80 1.15 2.08 -17.16
C TYR A 80 0.55 3.15 -18.08
N GLY A 81 1.38 3.81 -18.89
CA GLY A 81 0.90 4.79 -19.86
C GLY A 81 0.01 4.16 -20.95
N ASP A 82 0.38 2.97 -21.42
CA ASP A 82 -0.38 2.21 -22.43
C ASP A 82 -1.70 1.68 -21.86
N ILE A 83 -1.74 1.38 -20.55
CA ILE A 83 -2.98 0.99 -19.87
C ILE A 83 -3.91 2.21 -19.80
N ASN A 84 -3.43 3.28 -19.17
CA ASN A 84 -4.18 4.50 -18.92
C ASN A 84 -3.21 5.62 -18.52
N SER A 85 -3.22 6.76 -19.22
CA SER A 85 -2.30 7.87 -18.92
C SER A 85 -2.38 8.37 -17.46
N ALA A 86 -3.56 8.27 -16.84
CA ALA A 86 -3.74 8.60 -15.43
C ALA A 86 -3.00 7.62 -14.51
N MET A 87 -2.90 6.35 -14.87
CA MET A 87 -2.16 5.34 -14.11
C MET A 87 -0.66 5.67 -14.04
N SER A 88 -0.08 6.10 -15.17
CA SER A 88 1.31 6.59 -15.20
C SER A 88 1.47 7.85 -14.34
N THR A 89 0.54 8.80 -14.47
CA THR A 89 0.54 10.05 -13.69
C THR A 89 0.44 9.80 -12.19
N ASP A 90 -0.45 8.91 -11.76
CA ASP A 90 -0.62 8.56 -10.36
C ASP A 90 0.59 7.78 -9.84
N TYR A 91 1.16 6.85 -10.62
CA TYR A 91 2.41 6.21 -10.26
C TYR A 91 3.56 7.21 -10.07
N SER A 92 3.67 8.25 -10.89
CA SER A 92 4.66 9.32 -10.70
C SER A 92 4.45 10.12 -9.40
N LYS A 93 3.20 10.26 -8.92
CA LYS A 93 2.92 10.88 -7.61
C LYS A 93 3.29 9.95 -6.45
N LEU A 94 3.15 8.64 -6.66
CA LEU A 94 3.44 7.59 -5.68
C LEU A 94 4.94 7.29 -5.55
N SER A 95 5.68 7.38 -6.65
CA SER A 95 7.07 6.91 -6.74
C SER A 95 8.02 7.53 -5.71
N PRO A 96 7.90 8.82 -5.31
CA PRO A 96 8.75 9.35 -4.24
C PRO A 96 8.53 8.60 -2.93
N TYR A 97 7.28 8.24 -2.60
CA TYR A 97 6.96 7.54 -1.35
C TYR A 97 7.29 6.06 -1.38
N ILE A 98 7.35 5.44 -2.56
CA ILE A 98 7.74 4.03 -2.67
C ILE A 98 9.28 3.90 -2.75
N SER A 99 10.01 4.95 -3.10
CA SER A 99 11.49 4.96 -3.12
C SER A 99 12.10 4.89 -1.72
N THR A 100 13.29 4.29 -1.60
CA THR A 100 14.06 4.23 -0.33
C THR A 100 14.58 5.60 0.11
N ASP A 101 14.53 6.58 -0.80
CA ASP A 101 15.24 7.85 -0.65
C ASP A 101 14.34 8.98 -0.11
N SER A 102 13.07 8.69 0.16
CA SER A 102 12.11 9.66 0.69
C SER A 102 11.87 9.45 2.18
N PHE A 103 12.03 10.53 2.95
CA PHE A 103 11.87 10.57 4.41
C PHE A 103 10.64 11.36 4.86
N ASN A 104 9.77 11.77 3.93
CA ASN A 104 8.61 12.57 4.28
C ASN A 104 7.53 11.70 4.93
N SER A 105 7.34 11.87 6.24
CA SER A 105 6.17 11.33 6.93
C SER A 105 4.93 12.05 6.41
N ILE A 106 4.04 11.32 5.75
CA ILE A 106 2.75 11.81 5.28
C ILE A 106 1.69 10.85 5.81
N ASN A 107 0.53 11.40 6.15
CA ASN A 107 -0.62 10.58 6.46
C ASN A 107 -1.05 9.81 5.21
N MET A 108 -0.69 8.53 5.15
CA MET A 108 -0.92 7.67 3.99
C MET A 108 -2.41 7.54 3.67
N TYR A 109 -3.29 7.52 4.67
CA TYR A 109 -4.73 7.48 4.44
C TYR A 109 -5.23 8.70 3.66
N TYR A 110 -4.87 9.91 4.09
CA TYR A 110 -5.26 11.12 3.37
C TYR A 110 -4.62 11.21 1.99
N PHE A 111 -3.36 10.78 1.87
CA PHE A 111 -2.65 10.79 0.60
C PHE A 111 -3.32 9.87 -0.43
N PHE A 112 -3.57 8.60 -0.11
CA PHE A 112 -4.19 7.66 -1.06
C PHE A 112 -5.61 8.07 -1.42
N ASN A 113 -6.40 8.55 -0.46
CA ASN A 113 -7.74 9.06 -0.74
C ASN A 113 -7.71 10.29 -1.66
N SER A 114 -6.74 11.20 -1.51
CA SER A 114 -6.67 12.43 -2.34
C SER A 114 -6.30 12.15 -3.79
N ILE A 115 -5.65 11.02 -4.07
CA ILE A 115 -5.35 10.55 -5.42
C ILE A 115 -6.33 9.45 -5.90
N GLY A 116 -7.47 9.27 -5.21
CA GLY A 116 -8.56 8.40 -5.66
C GLY A 116 -8.31 6.89 -5.48
N PHE A 117 -7.37 6.49 -4.62
CA PHE A 117 -7.22 5.10 -4.23
C PHE A 117 -8.20 4.77 -3.08
N SER A 118 -8.78 3.58 -3.12
CA SER A 118 -9.71 3.08 -2.12
C SER A 118 -9.10 1.93 -1.33
N GLN A 119 -9.50 1.77 -0.06
CA GLN A 119 -9.06 0.64 0.75
C GLN A 119 -9.69 -0.66 0.22
N LEU A 120 -8.87 -1.70 0.08
CA LEU A 120 -9.30 -3.03 -0.34
C LEU A 120 -10.10 -3.72 0.77
N GLN A 121 -11.22 -4.32 0.40
CA GLN A 121 -12.15 -4.97 1.33
C GLN A 121 -12.35 -6.44 0.97
N LEU A 122 -12.66 -7.24 1.99
CA LEU A 122 -13.13 -8.61 1.83
C LEU A 122 -14.66 -8.61 1.93
N ASP A 123 -15.33 -9.49 1.17
CA ASP A 123 -16.79 -9.53 1.11
C ASP A 123 -17.45 -9.75 2.50
N ASN A 124 -16.88 -10.65 3.30
CA ASN A 124 -17.43 -11.06 4.60
C ASN A 124 -16.36 -11.20 5.69
N SER A 125 -15.30 -10.39 5.64
CA SER A 125 -14.21 -10.47 6.62
C SER A 125 -13.50 -9.13 6.78
N ASP A 126 -12.76 -8.98 7.87
CA ASP A 126 -11.95 -7.80 8.14
C ASP A 126 -10.52 -8.01 7.59
N MET A 127 -10.18 -7.23 6.56
CA MET A 127 -8.87 -7.30 5.89
C MET A 127 -7.72 -7.09 6.89
N ILE A 128 -7.86 -6.13 7.79
CA ILE A 128 -6.82 -5.76 8.75
C ILE A 128 -6.52 -6.92 9.71
N ASN A 129 -7.56 -7.52 10.29
CA ASN A 129 -7.44 -8.65 11.20
C ASN A 129 -6.86 -9.88 10.50
N LEU A 130 -7.24 -10.10 9.24
CA LEU A 130 -6.65 -11.16 8.43
C LEU A 130 -5.14 -10.92 8.24
N LEU A 131 -4.73 -9.73 7.77
CA LEU A 131 -3.32 -9.44 7.50
C LEU A 131 -2.43 -9.42 8.75
N LYS A 132 -3.00 -9.23 9.94
CA LYS A 132 -2.28 -9.38 11.22
C LYS A 132 -1.91 -10.82 11.58
N THR A 133 -2.67 -11.79 11.08
CA THR A 133 -2.60 -13.18 11.55
C THR A 133 -1.92 -14.13 10.56
N ILE A 134 -1.56 -13.62 9.39
CA ILE A 134 -0.94 -14.40 8.32
C ILE A 134 0.45 -13.87 8.02
N ASN A 135 1.34 -14.76 7.58
CA ASN A 135 2.68 -14.37 7.13
C ASN A 135 2.76 -14.21 5.62
N ASN A 136 1.87 -14.88 4.87
CA ASN A 136 1.88 -14.88 3.42
C ASN A 136 0.45 -14.84 2.88
N PHE A 137 0.27 -14.14 1.76
CA PHE A 137 -0.96 -14.18 0.98
C PHE A 137 -0.67 -14.00 -0.51
N GLU A 138 -1.67 -14.33 -1.33
CA GLU A 138 -1.67 -14.12 -2.76
C GLU A 138 -2.91 -13.31 -3.16
N LEU A 139 -2.72 -12.22 -3.90
CA LEU A 139 -3.81 -11.63 -4.68
C LEU A 139 -3.87 -12.37 -6.01
N GLN A 140 -5.01 -12.97 -6.33
CA GLN A 140 -5.13 -13.83 -7.50
C GLN A 140 -6.37 -13.45 -8.33
N LYS A 141 -6.18 -13.41 -9.65
CA LYS A 141 -7.26 -13.34 -10.63
C LYS A 141 -7.94 -14.70 -10.76
N ASN A 142 -9.26 -14.73 -10.63
CA ASN A 142 -10.08 -15.90 -10.94
C ASN A 142 -11.20 -15.54 -11.91
N GLU A 143 -12.03 -16.52 -12.29
CA GLU A 143 -13.09 -16.30 -13.28
C GLU A 143 -14.24 -15.39 -12.79
N ASN A 144 -14.38 -15.21 -11.48
CA ASN A 144 -15.49 -14.48 -10.84
C ASN A 144 -15.06 -13.14 -10.23
N GLY A 145 -13.77 -12.79 -10.29
CA GLY A 145 -13.22 -11.59 -9.73
C GLY A 145 -11.78 -11.75 -9.26
N LEU A 146 -11.39 -10.93 -8.29
CA LEU A 146 -10.12 -11.07 -7.59
C LEU A 146 -10.35 -11.70 -6.21
N ILE A 147 -9.40 -12.50 -5.77
CA ILE A 147 -9.41 -13.13 -4.45
C ILE A 147 -8.10 -12.84 -3.71
N LEU A 148 -8.18 -12.86 -2.39
CA LEU A 148 -7.02 -13.01 -1.53
C LEU A 148 -6.98 -14.46 -1.04
N LYS A 149 -5.87 -15.14 -1.28
CA LYS A 149 -5.62 -16.52 -0.84
C LYS A 149 -4.53 -16.55 0.21
N ASN A 150 -4.70 -17.37 1.22
CA ASN A 150 -3.62 -17.76 2.12
C ASN A 150 -3.50 -19.30 2.14
N SER A 151 -2.63 -19.86 2.99
CA SER A 151 -2.40 -21.31 3.05
C SER A 151 -3.65 -22.15 3.34
N SER A 152 -4.71 -21.56 3.90
CA SER A 152 -5.86 -22.30 4.41
C SER A 152 -7.20 -21.86 3.81
N ASN A 153 -7.30 -20.65 3.27
CA ASN A 153 -8.55 -20.02 2.92
C ASN A 153 -8.44 -19.15 1.66
N ASN A 154 -9.58 -18.99 0.98
CA ASN A 154 -9.77 -18.05 -0.12
C ASN A 154 -10.83 -17.03 0.30
N TYR A 155 -10.55 -15.74 0.07
CA TYR A 155 -11.43 -14.64 0.41
C TYR A 155 -11.73 -13.82 -0.85
N SER A 156 -13.01 -13.67 -1.18
CA SER A 156 -13.43 -12.79 -2.27
C SER A 156 -13.13 -11.33 -1.94
N LEU A 157 -12.51 -10.63 -2.89
CA LEU A 157 -12.28 -9.20 -2.79
C LEU A 157 -13.49 -8.45 -3.35
N ILE A 158 -13.84 -7.36 -2.69
CA ILE A 158 -14.90 -6.45 -3.12
C ILE A 158 -14.39 -5.02 -3.17
N ARG A 159 -14.98 -4.25 -4.08
CA ARG A 159 -14.77 -2.81 -4.22
C ARG A 159 -15.48 -2.05 -3.11
N ILE A 160 -15.17 -0.76 -2.95
CA ILE A 160 -15.77 0.10 -1.91
C ILE A 160 -17.31 0.11 -1.89
N ASN A 161 -17.94 -0.12 -3.05
CA ASN A 161 -19.40 -0.20 -3.21
C ASN A 161 -19.95 -1.64 -3.11
N LYS A 162 -19.18 -2.59 -2.55
CA LYS A 162 -19.49 -4.02 -2.48
C LYS A 162 -19.66 -4.71 -3.85
N GLU A 163 -19.05 -4.14 -4.88
CA GLU A 163 -19.04 -4.75 -6.21
C GLU A 163 -17.86 -5.71 -6.37
N ALA A 164 -18.04 -6.76 -7.16
CA ALA A 164 -16.94 -7.66 -7.50
C ALA A 164 -15.89 -6.97 -8.36
N PHE A 165 -14.63 -7.39 -8.23
CA PHE A 165 -13.54 -6.96 -9.11
C PHE A 165 -13.61 -7.66 -10.47
N VAL A 166 -14.59 -7.29 -11.29
CA VAL A 166 -14.77 -7.78 -12.65
C VAL A 166 -14.83 -6.61 -13.62
N TYR A 167 -14.35 -6.84 -14.85
CA TYR A 167 -14.50 -5.87 -15.92
C TYR A 167 -15.92 -5.94 -16.52
N LYS A 168 -16.52 -4.76 -16.72
CA LYS A 168 -17.77 -4.54 -17.44
C LYS A 168 -17.65 -3.30 -18.32
N SER A 169 -18.45 -3.21 -19.38
CA SER A 169 -18.44 -2.03 -20.29
C SER A 169 -18.95 -0.74 -19.63
N ASP A 170 -19.71 -0.86 -18.55
CA ASP A 170 -20.28 0.24 -17.77
C ASP A 170 -19.55 0.44 -16.42
N LEU A 171 -18.32 -0.07 -16.30
CA LEU A 171 -17.51 0.04 -15.08
C LEU A 171 -17.36 1.50 -14.68
N SER A 172 -17.77 1.82 -13.45
CA SER A 172 -17.81 3.18 -12.93
C SER A 172 -17.62 3.16 -11.41
N GLY A 173 -17.31 4.32 -10.83
CA GLY A 173 -17.09 4.49 -9.39
C GLY A 173 -15.88 5.37 -9.10
N ASP A 174 -15.79 5.87 -7.88
CA ASP A 174 -14.69 6.76 -7.45
C ASP A 174 -13.32 6.06 -7.48
N ASP A 175 -13.33 4.73 -7.38
CA ASP A 175 -12.16 3.86 -7.47
C ASP A 175 -11.77 3.50 -8.92
N VAL A 176 -12.45 4.04 -9.93
CA VAL A 176 -12.25 3.71 -11.35
C VAL A 176 -11.89 4.95 -12.16
N VAL A 177 -10.82 4.85 -12.96
CA VAL A 177 -10.49 5.82 -14.00
C VAL A 177 -10.86 5.25 -15.36
N VAL A 178 -11.87 5.84 -15.98
CA VAL A 178 -12.47 5.39 -17.24
C VAL A 178 -11.88 6.15 -18.43
N ILE A 179 -11.59 5.45 -19.53
CA ILE A 179 -11.29 6.02 -20.85
C ILE A 179 -12.30 5.53 -21.87
N GLU A 180 -12.52 6.30 -22.93
CA GLU A 180 -13.45 5.89 -23.99
C GLU A 180 -13.02 4.60 -24.70
N ASN A 181 -14.00 3.79 -25.12
CA ASN A 181 -13.80 2.55 -25.89
C ASN A 181 -12.89 1.51 -25.20
N HIS A 182 -12.85 1.50 -23.87
CA HIS A 182 -12.09 0.48 -23.15
C HIS A 182 -12.62 -0.93 -23.42
N ILE A 183 -11.73 -1.91 -23.39
CA ILE A 183 -12.02 -3.34 -23.58
C ILE A 183 -11.55 -4.19 -22.40
N SER A 184 -10.81 -3.60 -21.45
CA SER A 184 -10.29 -4.27 -20.27
C SER A 184 -10.14 -3.27 -19.11
N ALA A 185 -9.83 -3.77 -17.92
CA ALA A 185 -9.48 -2.95 -16.77
C ALA A 185 -8.40 -3.63 -15.93
N TYR A 186 -7.63 -2.82 -15.19
CA TYR A 186 -6.52 -3.26 -14.36
C TYR A 186 -6.61 -2.60 -12.98
N ALA A 187 -6.36 -3.35 -11.92
CA ALA A 187 -6.27 -2.84 -10.56
C ALA A 187 -4.81 -2.74 -10.12
N MET A 188 -4.38 -1.54 -9.72
CA MET A 188 -3.09 -1.31 -9.07
C MET A 188 -3.25 -1.46 -7.56
N PHE A 189 -2.34 -2.19 -6.91
CA PHE A 189 -2.40 -2.49 -5.47
C PHE A 189 -1.19 -1.95 -4.73
N ILE A 190 -1.41 -1.34 -3.57
CA ILE A 190 -0.38 -0.74 -2.72
C ILE A 190 -0.63 -1.18 -1.28
N ILE A 191 0.42 -1.56 -0.56
CA ILE A 191 0.34 -1.98 0.85
C ILE A 191 1.21 -1.08 1.72
N PHE A 192 0.80 -0.85 2.97
CA PHE A 192 1.66 -0.27 4.00
C PHE A 192 1.27 -0.80 5.39
N ALA A 193 2.24 -0.81 6.31
CA ALA A 193 1.98 -1.00 7.72
C ALA A 193 1.52 0.32 8.35
N TYR A 194 0.65 0.24 9.34
CA TYR A 194 0.18 1.40 10.09
C TYR A 194 0.15 1.11 11.58
N GLY A 195 0.13 2.18 12.37
CA GLY A 195 0.26 2.11 13.81
C GLY A 195 -0.12 3.43 14.48
N VAL A 196 0.08 3.47 15.78
CA VAL A 196 -0.13 4.66 16.62
C VAL A 196 1.07 4.79 17.56
N ASP A 197 1.64 5.98 17.68
CA ASP A 197 2.75 6.25 18.61
C ASP A 197 2.28 6.44 20.07
N GLU A 198 3.23 6.69 20.97
CA GLU A 198 2.98 6.94 22.40
C GLU A 198 2.08 8.17 22.69
N TYR A 199 1.90 9.07 21.71
CA TYR A 199 1.08 10.27 21.82
C TYR A 199 -0.28 10.14 21.13
N GLY A 200 -0.60 8.98 20.54
CA GLY A 200 -1.83 8.78 19.79
C GLY A 200 -1.76 9.23 18.33
N SER A 201 -0.58 9.62 17.82
CA SER A 201 -0.42 10.05 16.42
C SER A 201 -0.28 8.84 15.50
N PRO A 202 -0.89 8.88 14.30
CA PRO A 202 -0.76 7.77 13.35
C PRO A 202 0.65 7.71 12.79
N ILE A 203 1.22 6.50 12.76
CA ILE A 203 2.51 6.20 12.15
C ILE A 203 2.32 5.21 11.00
N PHE A 204 3.18 5.30 9.99
CA PHE A 204 3.07 4.52 8.76
C PHE A 204 4.43 3.99 8.35
N SER A 205 4.48 2.77 7.81
CA SER A 205 5.64 2.39 7.01
C SER A 205 5.62 3.14 5.69
N ARG A 206 6.76 3.14 5.03
CA ARG A 206 6.82 3.42 3.60
C ARG A 206 5.83 2.52 2.84
N PRO A 207 5.05 3.05 1.88
CA PRO A 207 4.18 2.23 1.05
C PRO A 207 4.97 1.40 0.04
N THR A 208 4.43 0.22 -0.27
CA THR A 208 5.00 -0.69 -1.25
C THR A 208 3.96 -0.98 -2.34
N LEU A 209 4.34 -0.77 -3.60
CA LEU A 209 3.55 -1.23 -4.74
C LEU A 209 3.60 -2.77 -4.79
N LEU A 210 2.45 -3.41 -4.60
CA LEU A 210 2.32 -4.85 -4.75
C LEU A 210 2.39 -5.27 -6.22
N GLY A 211 1.72 -4.52 -7.09
CA GLY A 211 1.67 -4.80 -8.52
C GLY A 211 0.33 -4.41 -9.12
N VAL A 212 0.09 -4.92 -10.32
CA VAL A 212 -1.11 -4.62 -11.10
C VAL A 212 -1.66 -5.94 -11.65
N LEU A 213 -2.95 -6.18 -11.46
CA LEU A 213 -3.65 -7.33 -12.04
C LEU A 213 -4.74 -6.86 -12.99
N GLN A 214 -4.88 -7.54 -14.12
CA GLN A 214 -6.02 -7.36 -14.99
C GLN A 214 -7.29 -7.90 -14.30
N LEU A 215 -8.41 -7.19 -14.44
CA LEU A 215 -9.71 -7.68 -13.99
C LEU A 215 -10.24 -8.75 -14.96
N PRO A 216 -10.80 -9.87 -14.48
CA PRO A 216 -11.47 -10.84 -15.33
C PRO A 216 -12.73 -10.22 -15.95
N ALA A 217 -13.03 -10.56 -17.19
CA ALA A 217 -14.28 -10.14 -17.82
C ALA A 217 -15.48 -10.78 -17.09
N SER A 218 -16.54 -10.00 -16.84
CA SER A 218 -17.79 -10.57 -16.35
C SER A 218 -18.35 -11.54 -17.38
N LYS A 219 -18.71 -12.75 -16.95
CA LYS A 219 -19.48 -13.68 -17.76
C LYS A 219 -20.91 -13.18 -18.02
#